data_AF-A0A847ZFV5-F1
#
_entry.id   AF-A0A847ZFV5-F1
#
_cell.length_a   1.000
_cell.length_b   1.000
_cell.length_c   1.000
_cell.angle_alpha   90.00
_cell.angle_beta   90.00
_cell.angle_gamma   90.00
#
_symmetry.space_group_name_H-M   'P 1'
#
loop_
_entity.id
_entity.type
_entity.pdbx_description
1 polymer ?
#
loop_
_entity_poly.entity_id
_entity_poly.type
_entity_poly.pdbx_seq_one_letter_code
_entity_poly.pdbx_strand_id
1 'polypeptide(L)'
;MSDRIGNFIKSVSACLLMTMVGCSGYGILQKQEVSGIPDASYERIIKLENPEGAPDKTLAGIVHVTGKETVCADFPRQRVIQSLDDLEKPEKQALAHFQNYAIRDGDETLGYVSVPVEYGVNIWRRDNDPVCKYSVQILPPRHRHGQTDYQDAVQGSTSW
;
A
#
# COMPACT_ATOMS: atom_id res chain seq x y z
N MET A 1 -75.90 16.72 2.71
CA MET A 1 -75.53 16.02 3.95
C MET A 1 -75.47 14.55 3.59
N SER A 2 -74.26 13.96 3.54
CA SER A 2 -73.91 12.56 3.17
C SER A 2 -74.42 12.08 1.79
N ASP A 3 -73.61 11.48 0.91
CA ASP A 3 -72.89 10.24 1.14
C ASP A 3 -71.49 10.22 0.50
N ARG A 4 -70.53 9.80 1.34
CA ARG A 4 -69.21 9.29 0.96
C ARG A 4 -69.36 7.79 0.77
N ILE A 5 -68.92 7.21 -0.35
CA ILE A 5 -68.32 5.86 -0.46
C ILE A 5 -67.75 5.73 -1.88
N GLY A 6 -66.48 5.33 -1.99
CA GLY A 6 -65.92 4.81 -3.24
C GLY A 6 -64.84 5.69 -3.88
N ASN A 7 -63.62 5.62 -3.37
CA ASN A 7 -62.49 5.14 -4.19
C ASN A 7 -61.25 4.95 -3.31
N PHE A 8 -61.09 3.68 -2.96
CA PHE A 8 -59.90 3.08 -2.39
C PHE A 8 -58.85 2.96 -3.52
N ILE A 9 -57.61 3.34 -3.23
CA ILE A 9 -56.37 2.93 -3.93
C ILE A 9 -56.18 3.45 -5.36
N LYS A 10 -55.38 4.52 -5.52
CA LYS A 10 -54.31 4.61 -6.55
C LYS A 10 -53.14 5.39 -5.94
N SER A 11 -52.23 4.66 -5.32
CA SER A 11 -50.89 4.37 -5.88
C SER A 11 -49.93 5.54 -5.67
N VAL A 12 -49.35 5.54 -4.47
CA VAL A 12 -48.16 6.29 -4.10
C VAL A 12 -47.02 5.75 -4.95
N SER A 13 -46.72 6.44 -6.05
CA SER A 13 -45.53 6.21 -6.86
C SER A 13 -44.77 7.52 -7.00
N ALA A 14 -44.36 8.06 -5.85
CA ALA A 14 -43.41 9.15 -5.80
C ALA A 14 -42.00 8.53 -5.75
N CYS A 15 -41.24 8.79 -6.81
CA CYS A 15 -39.86 8.39 -7.04
C CYS A 15 -39.00 8.30 -5.77
N LEU A 16 -38.82 7.09 -5.27
CA LEU A 16 -37.67 6.72 -4.44
C LEU A 16 -36.47 6.45 -5.37
N LEU A 17 -35.95 7.51 -5.98
CA LEU A 17 -34.55 7.51 -6.42
C LEU A 17 -33.71 7.94 -5.23
N MET A 18 -33.55 7.03 -4.26
CA MET A 18 -32.38 7.08 -3.39
C MET A 18 -31.19 6.81 -4.30
N THR A 19 -30.55 7.87 -4.78
CA THR A 19 -29.18 7.79 -5.23
C THR A 19 -28.38 7.26 -4.05
N MET A 20 -27.91 6.01 -4.16
CA MET A 20 -26.84 5.54 -3.31
C MET A 20 -25.64 6.45 -3.58
N VAL A 21 -25.49 7.51 -2.78
CA VAL A 21 -24.21 8.19 -2.62
C VAL A 21 -23.36 7.17 -1.88
N GLY A 22 -22.81 6.22 -2.63
CA GLY A 22 -21.84 5.28 -2.11
C GLY A 22 -20.69 6.08 -1.53
N CYS A 23 -20.30 5.78 -0.30
CA CYS A 23 -19.02 6.19 0.27
C CYS A 23 -17.88 5.53 -0.54
N SER A 24 -17.68 5.90 -1.80
CA SER A 24 -16.61 5.39 -2.65
C SER A 24 -15.42 6.34 -2.55
N GLY A 25 -14.79 6.40 -1.38
CA GLY A 25 -13.58 7.21 -1.19
C GLY A 25 -12.29 6.39 -1.19
N TYR A 26 -12.38 5.09 -0.87
CA TYR A 26 -11.23 4.27 -0.54
C TYR A 26 -11.42 2.84 -1.06
N GLY A 27 -10.40 2.31 -1.74
CA GLY A 27 -10.34 0.92 -2.18
C GLY A 27 -8.97 0.32 -1.91
N ILE A 28 -8.90 -0.99 -1.70
CA ILE A 28 -7.63 -1.73 -1.65
C ILE A 28 -7.40 -2.35 -3.03
N LEU A 29 -6.25 -2.07 -3.64
CA LEU A 29 -5.84 -2.72 -4.88
C LEU A 29 -5.34 -4.13 -4.59
N GLN A 30 -5.62 -5.05 -5.51
CA GLN A 30 -5.13 -6.42 -5.40
C GLN A 30 -3.60 -6.43 -5.56
N LYS A 31 -2.92 -7.11 -4.64
CA LYS A 31 -1.47 -7.30 -4.70
C LYS A 31 -1.15 -8.25 -5.84
N GLN A 32 -0.27 -7.82 -6.74
CA GLN A 32 0.29 -8.68 -7.77
C GLN A 32 1.79 -8.82 -7.54
N GLU A 33 2.23 -10.00 -7.13
CA GLU A 33 3.65 -10.31 -6.99
C GLU A 33 4.32 -10.38 -8.36
N VAL A 34 5.55 -9.89 -8.43
CA VAL A 34 6.39 -9.92 -9.63
C VAL A 34 7.76 -10.48 -9.27
N SER A 35 8.40 -11.17 -10.21
CA SER A 35 9.72 -11.79 -9.97
C SER A 35 10.85 -10.78 -9.80
N GLY A 36 10.64 -9.53 -10.21
CA GLY A 36 11.63 -8.47 -10.09
C GLY A 36 11.06 -7.13 -10.57
N ILE A 37 11.77 -6.06 -10.22
CA ILE A 37 11.48 -4.71 -10.70
C ILE A 37 12.15 -4.52 -12.05
N PRO A 38 11.41 -4.13 -13.10
CA PRO A 38 12.03 -3.87 -14.41
C PRO A 38 13.14 -2.82 -14.33
N ASP A 39 14.21 -3.04 -15.07
CA ASP A 39 15.24 -2.02 -15.25
C ASP A 39 14.73 -0.94 -16.22
N ALA A 40 14.08 0.07 -15.65
CA ALA A 40 13.43 1.16 -16.36
C ALA A 40 13.65 2.48 -15.62
N SER A 41 13.46 3.60 -16.33
CA SER A 41 13.46 4.91 -15.70
C SER A 41 12.19 5.10 -14.86
N TYR A 42 12.38 5.50 -13.61
CA TYR A 42 11.30 5.87 -12.69
C TYR A 42 11.34 7.37 -12.45
N GLU A 43 10.17 8.01 -12.30
CA GLU A 43 10.10 9.43 -11.94
C GLU A 43 10.66 9.65 -10.53
N ARG A 44 10.38 8.71 -9.63
CA ARG A 44 10.77 8.80 -8.22
C ARG A 44 11.03 7.43 -7.63
N ILE A 45 12.05 7.33 -6.79
CA ILE A 45 12.29 6.18 -5.92
C ILE A 45 12.19 6.66 -4.48
N ILE A 46 11.27 6.06 -3.72
CA ILE A 46 11.03 6.38 -2.31
C ILE A 46 11.66 5.26 -1.47
N LYS A 47 12.73 5.58 -0.75
CA LYS A 47 13.34 4.70 0.24
C LYS A 47 12.58 4.80 1.55
N LEU A 48 12.22 3.67 2.14
CA LEU A 48 11.58 3.56 3.45
C LEU A 48 12.63 3.15 4.49
N GLU A 49 12.84 3.96 5.51
CA GLU A 49 13.94 3.80 6.47
C GLU A 49 13.47 3.15 7.77
N ASN A 50 14.14 2.08 8.18
CA ASN A 50 13.96 1.40 9.46
C ASN A 50 15.11 1.75 10.42
N PRO A 51 15.01 2.83 11.21
CA PRO A 51 16.06 3.22 12.15
C PRO A 51 16.26 2.21 13.29
N GLU A 52 15.23 1.43 13.64
CA GLU A 52 15.27 0.44 14.72
C GLU A 52 16.08 -0.80 14.33
N GLY A 53 16.17 -1.08 13.02
CA GLY A 53 16.98 -2.15 12.47
C GLY A 53 18.47 -1.81 12.30
N ALA A 54 18.92 -0.61 12.69
CA ALA A 54 20.31 -0.21 12.48
C ALA A 54 21.30 -1.08 13.30
N PRO A 55 22.46 -1.48 12.73
CA PRO A 55 22.96 -1.10 11.40
C PRO A 55 22.57 -2.08 10.27
N ASP A 56 22.02 -3.25 10.58
CA ASP A 56 21.96 -4.36 9.62
C ASP A 56 20.66 -4.37 8.78
N LYS A 57 19.58 -3.77 9.29
CA LYS A 57 18.22 -3.80 8.71
C LYS A 57 17.63 -2.40 8.56
N THR A 58 18.42 -1.46 8.04
CA THR A 58 18.04 -0.04 7.89
C THR A 58 17.02 0.21 6.78
N LEU A 59 16.82 -0.74 5.86
CA LEU A 59 15.88 -0.63 4.74
C LEU A 59 14.55 -1.35 5.05
N ALA A 60 13.46 -0.59 5.16
CA ALA A 60 12.11 -1.12 5.36
C ALA A 60 11.40 -1.47 4.05
N GLY A 61 11.87 -0.91 2.93
CA GLY A 61 11.27 -1.09 1.62
C GLY A 61 11.68 0.01 0.64
N ILE A 62 11.31 -0.20 -0.62
CA ILE A 62 11.50 0.77 -1.71
C ILE A 62 10.23 0.83 -2.53
N VAL A 63 9.79 2.04 -2.89
CA VAL A 63 8.69 2.27 -3.83
C VAL A 63 9.22 2.96 -5.07
N HIS A 64 9.05 2.33 -6.23
CA HIS A 64 9.39 2.86 -7.54
C HIS A 64 8.13 3.45 -8.17
N VAL A 65 8.15 4.73 -8.56
CA VAL A 65 6.98 5.43 -9.10
C VAL A 65 7.25 5.76 -10.57
N THR A 66 6.34 5.35 -11.45
CA THR A 66 6.49 5.57 -12.91
C THR A 66 6.21 7.00 -13.34
N GLY A 67 5.47 7.77 -12.53
CA GLY A 67 5.12 9.16 -12.81
C GLY A 67 3.77 9.39 -13.47
N LYS A 68 3.07 8.33 -13.87
CA LYS A 68 1.75 8.45 -14.50
C LYS A 68 0.66 8.97 -13.55
N GLU A 69 0.80 8.64 -12.27
CA GLU A 69 -0.13 9.00 -11.21
C GLU A 69 0.62 9.24 -9.89
N THR A 70 -0.05 9.90 -8.94
CA THR A 70 0.52 10.19 -7.63
C THR A 70 0.53 8.96 -6.71
N VAL A 71 1.73 8.44 -6.45
CA VAL A 71 1.97 7.34 -5.52
C VAL A 71 2.76 7.86 -4.32
N CYS A 72 2.24 7.64 -3.12
CA CYS A 72 2.88 7.94 -1.86
C CYS A 72 3.16 6.66 -1.08
N ALA A 73 4.14 6.68 -0.18
CA ALA A 73 4.29 5.65 0.83
C ALA A 73 3.77 6.16 2.16
N ASP A 74 3.00 5.31 2.85
CA ASP A 74 2.52 5.52 4.20
C ASP A 74 3.45 4.80 5.15
N PHE A 75 4.63 5.40 5.37
CA PHE A 75 5.66 4.90 6.27
C PHE A 75 6.32 6.05 7.03
N PRO A 76 6.62 5.91 8.34
CA PRO A 76 7.00 7.05 9.18
C PRO A 76 8.29 7.78 8.74
N ARG A 77 9.29 7.04 8.24
CA ARG A 77 10.54 7.62 7.76
C ARG A 77 10.76 7.22 6.32
N GLN A 78 10.74 8.22 5.44
CA GLN A 78 10.93 8.02 4.01
C GLN A 78 11.81 9.13 3.43
N ARG A 79 12.59 8.78 2.42
CA ARG A 79 13.38 9.74 1.64
C ARG A 79 13.27 9.44 0.16
N VAL A 80 13.30 10.48 -0.67
CA VAL A 80 13.42 10.32 -2.12
C VAL A 80 14.90 10.16 -2.46
N ILE A 81 15.22 9.12 -3.22
CA ILE A 81 16.57 8.87 -3.76
C ILE A 81 16.51 8.96 -5.29
N GLN A 82 17.64 9.27 -5.92
CA GLN A 82 17.71 9.42 -7.38
C GLN A 82 17.97 8.07 -8.05
N SER A 83 18.75 7.21 -7.40
CA SER A 83 19.11 5.89 -7.90
C SER A 83 19.16 4.87 -6.77
N LEU A 84 18.97 3.59 -7.10
CA LEU A 84 19.29 2.49 -6.19
C LEU A 84 20.79 2.45 -5.83
N ASP A 85 21.63 3.17 -6.57
CA ASP A 85 23.03 3.35 -6.22
C ASP A 85 23.26 4.14 -4.94
N ASP A 86 22.29 4.98 -4.54
CA ASP A 86 22.31 5.79 -3.31
C ASP A 86 22.05 4.96 -2.04
N LEU A 87 21.78 3.65 -2.20
CA LEU A 87 21.64 2.71 -1.10
C LEU A 87 23.00 2.34 -0.52
N GLU A 88 23.05 2.13 0.79
CA GLU A 88 24.25 1.62 1.44
C GLU A 88 24.50 0.15 1.07
N LYS A 89 25.74 -0.34 1.24
CA LYS A 89 26.09 -1.72 0.87
C LYS A 89 25.18 -2.78 1.55
N PRO A 90 24.89 -2.69 2.86
CA PRO A 90 23.97 -3.65 3.50
C PRO A 90 22.56 -3.58 2.90
N GLU A 91 22.10 -2.38 2.54
CA GLU A 91 20.78 -2.16 1.96
C GLU A 91 20.67 -2.76 0.55
N LYS A 92 21.71 -2.63 -0.27
CA LYS A 92 21.78 -3.27 -1.60
C LYS A 92 21.74 -4.80 -1.49
N GLN A 93 22.43 -5.37 -0.50
CA GLN A 93 22.41 -6.81 -0.23
C GLN A 93 21.02 -7.27 0.23
N ALA A 94 20.39 -6.53 1.16
CA ALA A 94 19.05 -6.84 1.65
C ALA A 94 18.01 -6.79 0.53
N LEU A 95 18.06 -5.74 -0.32
CA LEU A 95 17.11 -5.53 -1.42
C LEU A 95 17.04 -6.72 -2.39
N ALA A 96 18.16 -7.43 -2.61
CA ALA A 96 18.20 -8.60 -3.48
C ALA A 96 17.32 -9.76 -3.00
N HIS A 97 16.92 -9.76 -1.73
CA HIS A 97 16.07 -10.77 -1.10
C HIS A 97 14.65 -10.29 -0.82
N PHE A 98 14.30 -9.08 -1.28
CA PHE A 98 12.97 -8.53 -1.08
C PHE A 98 11.95 -9.17 -2.02
N GLN A 99 10.72 -9.31 -1.52
CA GLN A 99 9.58 -9.61 -2.37
C GLN A 99 9.11 -8.34 -3.07
N ASN A 100 8.60 -8.50 -4.29
CA ASN A 100 8.26 -7.39 -5.16
C ASN A 100 6.79 -7.46 -5.57
N TYR A 101 6.11 -6.32 -5.53
CA TYR A 101 4.73 -6.19 -5.97
C TYR A 101 4.58 -5.07 -6.99
N ALA A 102 3.76 -5.29 -8.01
CA ALA A 102 3.33 -4.24 -8.91
C ALA A 102 2.17 -3.45 -8.30
N ILE A 103 2.22 -2.13 -8.46
CA ILE A 103 1.13 -1.21 -8.15
C ILE A 103 0.33 -1.04 -9.45
N ARG A 104 -0.79 -1.75 -9.56
CA ARG A 104 -1.64 -1.72 -10.77
C ARG A 104 -3.07 -1.33 -10.46
N ASP A 105 -3.63 -0.49 -11.31
CA ASP A 105 -5.06 -0.21 -11.35
C ASP A 105 -5.55 -0.48 -12.79
N GLY A 106 -6.36 -1.54 -12.96
CA GLY A 106 -6.69 -2.08 -14.27
C GLY A 106 -5.44 -2.54 -15.04
N ASP A 107 -5.32 -2.10 -16.30
CA ASP A 107 -4.19 -2.44 -17.18
C ASP A 107 -2.95 -1.58 -16.92
N GLU A 108 -3.09 -0.51 -16.12
CA GLU A 108 -2.02 0.43 -15.89
C GLU A 108 -1.09 0.01 -14.75
N THR A 109 0.22 0.06 -14.99
CA THR A 109 1.24 -0.06 -13.95
C THR A 109 1.71 1.32 -13.53
N LEU A 110 1.45 1.64 -12.27
CA LEU A 110 1.70 2.95 -11.65
C LEU A 110 3.07 2.98 -10.98
N GLY A 111 3.56 1.82 -10.58
CA GLY A 111 4.82 1.68 -9.87
C GLY A 111 5.03 0.26 -9.37
N TYR A 112 6.03 0.12 -8.51
CA TYR A 112 6.37 -1.13 -7.87
C TYR A 112 6.81 -0.90 -6.43
N VAL A 113 6.68 -1.91 -5.59
CA VAL A 113 7.13 -1.89 -4.20
C VAL A 113 7.94 -3.14 -3.90
N SER A 114 9.09 -2.95 -3.27
CA SER A 114 9.97 -4.00 -2.79
C SER A 114 10.02 -3.91 -1.27
N VAL A 115 9.77 -5.02 -0.57
CA VAL A 115 9.83 -5.07 0.91
C VAL A 115 10.47 -6.37 1.41
N PRO A 116 10.95 -6.42 2.66
CA PRO A 116 11.33 -7.67 3.30
C PRO A 116 10.20 -8.71 3.23
N VAL A 117 10.56 -9.99 3.17
CA VAL A 117 9.59 -11.11 3.04
C VAL A 117 8.66 -11.18 4.26
N GLU A 118 9.18 -10.83 5.43
CA GLU A 118 8.41 -10.76 6.67
C GLU A 118 7.39 -9.60 6.73
N TYR A 119 7.47 -8.61 5.83
CA TYR A 119 6.63 -7.42 5.85
C TYR A 119 5.40 -7.61 4.96
N GLY A 120 4.25 -7.13 5.43
CA GLY A 120 3.06 -7.01 4.60
C GLY A 120 3.03 -5.69 3.85
N VAL A 121 2.31 -5.65 2.73
CA VAL A 121 2.02 -4.41 1.99
C VAL A 121 0.53 -4.31 1.72
N ASN A 122 -0.08 -3.15 1.92
CA ASN A 122 -1.39 -2.81 1.39
C ASN A 122 -1.25 -1.64 0.42
N ILE A 123 -1.99 -1.68 -0.69
CA ILE A 123 -2.00 -0.61 -1.67
C ILE A 123 -3.42 -0.02 -1.67
N TRP A 124 -3.54 1.23 -1.25
CA TRP A 124 -4.81 1.92 -1.17
C TRP A 124 -4.98 2.85 -2.37
N ARG A 125 -6.17 2.85 -2.96
CA ARG A 125 -6.65 3.91 -3.85
C ARG A 125 -7.53 4.87 -3.06
N ARG A 126 -7.25 6.16 -3.17
CA ARG A 126 -7.92 7.27 -2.48
C ARG A 126 -8.44 8.25 -3.51
N ASP A 127 -9.68 8.03 -3.95
CA ASP A 127 -10.28 8.83 -5.03
C ASP A 127 -10.52 10.31 -4.60
N ASN A 128 -10.53 10.57 -3.29
CA ASN A 128 -10.71 11.92 -2.72
C ASN A 128 -9.38 12.63 -2.33
N ASP A 129 -8.22 12.03 -2.60
CA ASP A 129 -6.91 12.62 -2.31
C ASP A 129 -6.04 12.62 -3.58
N PRO A 130 -6.09 13.67 -4.41
CA PRO A 130 -5.33 13.71 -5.66
C PRO A 130 -3.81 13.82 -5.45
N VAL A 131 -3.35 14.26 -4.27
CA VAL A 131 -1.91 14.41 -3.99
C VAL A 131 -1.28 13.07 -3.70
N CYS A 132 -2.02 12.17 -3.06
CA CYS A 132 -1.60 10.80 -2.80
C CYS A 132 -2.71 9.81 -3.16
N LYS A 133 -3.11 9.83 -4.43
CA LYS A 133 -4.20 9.01 -4.99
C LYS A 133 -3.96 7.53 -4.73
N TYR A 134 -2.70 7.11 -4.77
CA TYR A 134 -2.31 5.76 -4.34
C TYR A 134 -1.38 5.82 -3.14
N SER A 135 -1.65 5.00 -2.12
CA SER A 135 -0.87 4.92 -0.89
C SER A 135 -0.36 3.50 -0.66
N VAL A 136 0.96 3.35 -0.59
CA VAL A 136 1.63 2.10 -0.26
C VAL A 136 1.85 2.06 1.25
N GLN A 137 1.05 1.27 1.95
CA GLN A 137 1.17 1.06 3.39
C GLN A 137 2.00 -0.18 3.66
N ILE A 138 3.10 -0.01 4.40
CA ILE A 138 3.95 -1.12 4.84
C ILE A 138 3.51 -1.59 6.22
N LEU A 139 3.40 -2.89 6.39
CA LEU A 139 3.00 -3.56 7.62
C LEU A 139 4.20 -4.33 8.15
N PRO A 140 4.92 -3.82 9.16
CA PRO A 140 5.96 -4.59 9.85
C PRO A 140 5.41 -5.91 10.39
N PRO A 141 6.26 -6.93 10.60
CA PRO A 141 5.84 -8.19 11.17
C PRO A 141 5.20 -7.94 12.53
N ARG A 142 4.09 -8.62 12.80
CA ARG A 142 3.49 -8.59 14.13
C ARG A 142 4.40 -9.38 15.07
N HIS A 143 5.20 -8.69 15.89
CA HIS A 143 5.81 -9.35 17.03
C HIS A 143 4.70 -9.93 17.90
N ARG A 144 4.86 -11.20 18.33
CA ARG A 144 3.95 -11.75 19.34
C ARG A 144 4.07 -10.89 20.60
N HIS A 145 2.93 -10.56 21.20
CA HIS A 145 2.91 -9.80 22.44
C HIS A 145 3.77 -10.53 23.49
N GLY A 146 4.90 -9.93 23.89
CA GLY A 146 5.87 -10.50 24.83
C GLY A 146 7.24 -10.92 24.27
N GLN A 147 7.46 -10.88 22.95
CA GLN A 147 8.80 -11.03 22.36
C GLN A 147 9.49 -9.67 22.29
N THR A 148 10.69 -9.59 22.87
CA THR A 148 11.60 -8.44 22.70
C THR A 148 12.57 -8.74 21.57
N ASP A 149 13.14 -7.70 20.93
CA ASP A 149 14.13 -7.84 19.85
C ASP A 149 15.33 -8.72 20.23
N TYR A 150 15.62 -8.84 21.54
CA TYR A 150 16.64 -9.73 22.08
C TYR A 150 16.35 -11.22 21.79
N GLN A 151 15.08 -11.64 21.83
CA GLN A 151 14.70 -13.04 21.62
C GLN A 151 14.80 -13.44 20.14
N ASP A 152 14.53 -12.52 19.21
CA ASP A 152 14.64 -12.77 17.77
C ASP A 152 16.11 -12.84 17.30
N ALA A 153 17.00 -12.03 17.91
CA ALA A 153 18.45 -12.11 17.66
C ALA A 153 19.08 -13.44 18.15
N VAL A 154 18.56 -14.01 19.24
CA VAL A 154 19.00 -15.31 19.78
C VAL A 154 18.48 -16.49 18.93
N GLN A 155 17.31 -16.36 18.32
CA GLN A 155 16.75 -17.41 17.46
C GLN A 155 17.36 -17.40 16.04
N GLY A 156 17.75 -16.23 15.53
CA GLY A 156 18.48 -16.10 14.26
C GLY A 156 19.93 -16.60 14.31
N SER A 157 20.54 -16.64 15.50
CA SER A 157 21.93 -17.15 15.69
C SER A 157 22.01 -18.65 15.96
N THR A 158 20.88 -19.33 16.11
CA THR A 158 20.79 -20.79 16.34
C THR A 158 20.23 -21.57 15.16
N SER A 159 19.94 -20.89 14.04
CA SER A 159 19.47 -21.51 12.80
C SER A 159 20.47 -21.32 11.64
N TRP A 160 21.70 -21.80 11.84
CA TRP A 160 22.67 -22.14 10.78
C TRP A 160 23.50 -23.35 11.21
#